data_AF-A0A929WCI9-F1
#
_entry.id   AF-A0A929WCI9-F1
#
_cell.length_a   1.000
_cell.length_b   1.000
_cell.length_c   1.000
_cell.angle_alpha   90.00
_cell.angle_beta   90.00
_cell.angle_gamma   90.00
#
_symmetry.space_group_name_H-M   'P 1'
#
loop_
_entity.id
_entity.type
_entity.pdbx_description
1 polymer ?
#
loop_
_entity_poly.entity_id
_entity_poly.type
_entity_poly.pdbx_seq_one_letter_code
_entity_poly.pdbx_strand_id
1 'polypeptide(L)' 'VRPEASFLVWLDCRELGLNHEQLLDLFVDKAHLALNDGEMFGTGGAGFMRLNVGTPRAVLEQAMRQLAEAIAQL' A
#
# COMPACT_ATOMS: atom_id res chain seq x y z
N VAL A 1 6.27 12.27 -3.65
CA VAL A 1 6.07 12.97 -4.95
C VAL A 1 4.65 12.74 -5.40
N ARG A 2 3.97 13.73 -6.02
CA ARG A 2 2.62 13.54 -6.56
C ARG A 2 2.71 12.85 -7.92
N PRO A 3 1.95 11.77 -8.19
CA PRO A 3 1.93 11.13 -9.51
C PRO A 3 1.40 12.07 -10.59
N GLU A 4 2.00 12.03 -11.78
CA GLU A 4 1.62 12.85 -12.94
C GLU A 4 0.77 12.10 -13.97
N ALA A 5 0.78 10.75 -13.94
CA ALA A 5 0.07 9.89 -14.87
C ALA A 5 -0.31 8.55 -14.23
N SER A 6 -1.17 7.79 -14.92
CA SER A 6 -1.72 6.49 -14.51
C SER A 6 -2.76 6.55 -13.38
N PHE A 7 -3.46 5.43 -13.20
CA PHE A 7 -4.33 5.13 -12.07
C PHE A 7 -3.62 4.24 -11.02
N LEU A 8 -2.30 4.06 -11.15
CA LEU A 8 -1.47 3.29 -10.22
C LEU A 8 -0.65 4.26 -9.35
N VAL A 9 -0.96 4.31 -8.07
CA VAL A 9 -0.29 5.15 -7.08
C VAL A 9 0.81 4.35 -6.39
N TRP A 10 2.00 4.95 -6.29
CA TRP A 10 3.14 4.39 -5.59
C TRP A 10 3.16 4.90 -4.15
N LEU A 11 2.88 4.03 -3.19
CA LEU A 11 2.83 4.35 -1.77
C LEU A 11 4.21 4.09 -1.15
N ASP A 12 4.80 5.13 -0.58
CA ASP A 12 6.04 5.04 0.19
C ASP A 12 5.71 4.66 1.64
N CYS A 13 6.10 3.46 2.05
CA CYS A 13 5.84 2.93 3.39
C CYS A 13 7.09 2.88 4.26
N ARG A 14 8.22 3.44 3.80
CA ARG A 14 9.51 3.31 4.49
C ARG A 14 9.53 3.96 5.87
N GLU A 15 8.72 4.99 6.09
CA GLU A 15 8.57 5.64 7.41
C GLU A 15 7.83 4.79 8.44
N LEU A 16 7.18 3.68 8.03
CA LEU A 16 6.59 2.72 8.97
C LEU A 16 7.65 1.86 9.68
N GLY A 17 8.91 1.86 9.22
CA GLY A 17 10.00 1.10 9.83
C GLY A 17 9.83 -0.44 9.74
N LEU A 18 8.96 -0.91 8.86
CA LEU A 18 8.67 -2.33 8.66
C LEU A 18 9.61 -2.94 7.63
N ASN A 19 10.00 -4.20 7.85
CA ASN A 19 10.65 -5.01 6.82
C ASN A 19 9.62 -5.52 5.80
N HIS A 20 10.08 -6.17 4.74
CA HIS A 20 9.24 -6.67 3.65
C HIS A 20 8.12 -7.62 4.13
N GLU A 21 8.44 -8.63 4.95
CA GLU A 21 7.45 -9.60 5.47
C GLU A 21 6.40 -8.91 6.35
N GLN A 22 6.82 -7.97 7.20
CA GLN A 22 5.93 -7.19 8.05
C GLN A 22 5.03 -6.25 7.24
N LEU A 23 5.55 -5.71 6.13
CA LEU A 23 4.77 -4.87 5.23
C LEU A 23 3.70 -5.70 4.51
N LEU A 24 4.04 -6.91 4.06
CA LEU A 24 3.07 -7.84 3.48
C LEU A 24 1.99 -8.23 4.50
N ASP A 25 2.37 -8.60 5.73
CA ASP A 25 1.44 -8.91 6.83
C ASP A 25 0.50 -7.72 7.13
N LEU A 26 1.04 -6.50 7.21
CA LEU A 26 0.23 -5.29 7.40
C LEU A 26 -0.83 -5.15 6.31
N PHE A 27 -0.44 -5.24 5.03
CA PHE A 27 -1.37 -4.98 3.95
C PHE A 27 -2.35 -6.14 3.74
N VAL A 28 -1.86 -7.38 3.67
CA VAL A 28 -2.68 -8.55 3.33
C VAL A 28 -3.51 -9.03 4.51
N ASP A 29 -2.89 -9.23 5.67
CA ASP A 29 -3.53 -9.90 6.80
C ASP A 29 -4.23 -8.92 7.73
N LYS A 30 -3.63 -7.75 8.01
CA LYS A 30 -4.22 -6.75 8.93
C LYS A 30 -5.18 -5.80 8.23
N ALA A 31 -4.80 -5.23 7.08
CA ALA A 31 -5.63 -4.29 6.34
C ALA A 31 -6.58 -4.96 5.33
N HIS A 32 -6.39 -6.25 5.04
CA HIS A 32 -7.15 -6.98 4.01
C HIS A 32 -7.08 -6.35 2.61
N LEU A 33 -5.91 -5.80 2.26
CA LEU A 33 -5.59 -5.13 1.00
C LEU A 33 -4.48 -5.88 0.25
N ALA A 34 -4.88 -6.60 -0.80
CA ALA A 34 -3.95 -7.22 -1.73
C ALA A 34 -3.43 -6.20 -2.75
N LEU A 35 -2.43 -5.41 -2.36
CA LEU A 35 -1.72 -4.50 -3.26
C LEU A 35 -0.59 -5.21 -4.01
N ASN A 36 -0.03 -4.60 -5.06
CA ASN A 36 1.21 -5.12 -5.62
C ASN A 36 2.38 -4.63 -4.77
N ASP A 37 3.12 -5.57 -4.18
CA ASP A 37 4.41 -5.31 -3.55
C ASP A 37 5.40 -4.65 -4.53
N GLY A 38 6.13 -3.67 -4.00
CA GLY A 38 7.11 -2.89 -4.74
C GLY A 38 8.36 -3.68 -5.14
N GLU A 39 8.78 -4.68 -4.37
CA GLU A 39 9.98 -5.48 -4.69
C GLU A 39 9.83 -6.27 -5.99
N MET A 40 8.60 -6.60 -6.39
CA MET A 40 8.31 -7.17 -7.71
C MET A 40 8.79 -6.32 -8.90
N PHE A 41 9.06 -5.02 -8.68
CA PHE A 41 9.50 -4.08 -9.71
C PHE A 41 11.02 -3.79 -9.65
N GLY A 42 11.77 -4.52 -8.82
CA GLY A 42 13.22 -4.42 -8.68
C GLY A 42 13.67 -3.75 -7.37
N THR A 43 14.99 -3.64 -7.18
CA THR A 43 15.61 -3.21 -5.92
C THR A 43 15.19 -1.82 -5.43
N GLY A 44 14.75 -0.95 -6.33
CA GLY A 44 14.24 0.38 -5.99
C GLY A 44 12.82 0.39 -5.40
N GLY A 45 12.12 -0.75 -5.40
CA GLY A 45 10.75 -0.88 -4.91
C GLY A 45 10.62 -1.36 -3.47
N ALA A 46 11.72 -1.67 -2.78
CA ALA A 46 11.68 -2.09 -1.39
C ALA A 46 11.04 -1.01 -0.50
N GLY A 47 10.08 -1.43 0.34
CA GLY A 47 9.31 -0.54 1.21
C GLY A 47 8.20 0.26 0.50
N PHE A 48 7.87 -0.08 -0.74
CA PHE A 48 6.75 0.53 -1.47
C PHE A 48 5.63 -0.47 -1.76
N MET A 49 4.40 0.04 -1.90
CA MET A 49 3.25 -0.72 -2.36
C MET A 49 2.55 0.03 -3.51
N ARG A 50 2.08 -0.70 -4.53
CA ARG A 50 1.32 -0.13 -5.65
C ARG A 50 -0.18 -0.27 -5.43
N LEU A 51 -0.84 0.87 -5.28
CA LEU A 51 -2.29 0.96 -5.14
C LEU A 51 -2.95 1.26 -6.49
N ASN A 52 -3.94 0.44 -6.87
CA ASN A 52 -4.81 0.74 -8.02
C ASN A 52 -5.99 1.62 -7.55
N VAL A 53 -6.05 2.87 -8.02
CA VAL A 53 -7.14 3.81 -7.71
C VAL A 53 -8.22 3.86 -8.81
N GLY A 54 -8.08 3.05 -9.87
CA GLY A 54 -9.07 2.88 -10.95
C GLY A 54 -10.28 2.04 -10.53
N THR A 55 -10.87 2.37 -9.37
CA THR A 55 -11.99 1.66 -8.73
C THR A 55 -13.05 2.66 -8.27
N PRO A 56 -14.31 2.29 -8.01
CA PRO A 56 -15.30 3.21 -7.48
C PRO A 56 -14.82 3.89 -6.18
N ARG A 57 -15.17 5.16 -6.00
CA ARG A 57 -14.73 5.96 -4.84
C ARG A 57 -15.05 5.28 -3.51
N ALA A 58 -16.23 4.66 -3.38
CA ALA A 58 -16.63 3.95 -2.18
C ALA A 58 -15.68 2.79 -1.82
N VAL A 59 -15.17 2.07 -2.82
CA VAL A 59 -14.20 0.98 -2.61
C VAL A 59 -12.85 1.54 -2.17
N LEU A 60 -12.40 2.64 -2.78
CA LEU A 60 -11.15 3.29 -2.38
C LEU A 60 -11.24 3.87 -0.96
N GLU A 61 -12.36 4.51 -0.61
CA GLU A 61 -12.60 5.01 0.74
C GLU A 61 -12.60 3.89 1.78
N GLN A 62 -13.22 2.75 1.47
CA GLN A 62 -13.18 1.57 2.33
C GLN A 62 -11.73 1.09 2.53
N ALA A 63 -10.97 0.94 1.43
CA ALA A 63 -9.58 0.50 1.50
C ALA A 63 -8.71 1.44 2.36
N MET A 64 -8.88 2.77 2.20
CA MET A 64 -8.14 3.74 2.99
C MET A 64 -8.51 3.70 4.48
N ARG A 65 -9.77 3.43 4.82
CA ARG A 65 -10.20 3.23 6.22
C ARG A 65 -9.57 1.98 6.83
N GLN A 66 -9.60 0.85 6.12
CA GLN A 66 -8.99 -0.40 6.58
C GLN A 66 -7.48 -0.24 6.80
N LEU A 67 -6.79 0.45 5.88
CA LEU A 67 -5.37 0.73 6.03
C LEU A 67 -5.09 1.64 7.23
N ALA A 68 -5.88 2.68 7.43
CA ALA A 68 -5.73 3.58 8.58
C ALA A 68 -5.95 2.86 9.92
N GLU A 69 -6.95 1.98 10.00
CA GLU A 69 -7.23 1.15 11.18
C GLU A 69 -6.10 0.15 11.47
N ALA A 70 -5.55 -0.49 10.43
CA ALA A 70 -4.42 -1.40 10.56
C ALA A 70 -3.14 -0.69 11.03
N ILE A 71 -2.86 0.51 10.49
CA ILE A 71 -1.71 1.33 10.89
C ILE A 71 -1.85 1.84 12.33
N ALA A 72 -3.06 2.20 12.76
CA ALA A 72 -3.31 2.65 14.14
C ALA A 72 -3.06 1.55 15.20
N GLN A 73 -2.92 0.29 14.78
CA GLN A 73 -2.65 -0.88 15.63
C GLN A 73 -1.22 -1.40 15.50
N LEU A 74 -0.37 -0.74 14.71
CA LEU A 74 1.08 -1.02 14.65
C LEU A 74 1.77 -0.59 15.95
#